data_AF-A0A2G5X363-F1
#
_entry.id   AF-A0A2G5X363-F1
#
_cell.length_a   1.000
_cell.length_b   1.000
_cell.length_c   1.000
_cell.angle_alpha   90.00
_cell.angle_beta   90.00
_cell.angle_gamma   90.00
#
_symmetry.space_group_name_H-M   'P 1'
#
loop_
_entity.id
_entity.type
_entity.pdbx_description
1 polymer ?
#
loop_
_entity_poly.entity_id
_entity_poly.type
_entity_poly.pdbx_seq_one_letter_code
_entity_poly.pdbx_strand_id
1 'polypeptide(L)'
;MKLKQYKISLILGALLLVISAIFAQQAYAGDGFFSNFKKFSKHTYAGPFDISKHNRKDAKEKLINNFAELKQTLSVQLIVQDLQVDVPAEVVSFDPDATLNEAKSGVDNSLIANVSREGLRTVMKQNFHTLSFSEDDVEKIAAQLEVQLQSGIMPQQVYIADFIPDLYEQKQVIASAAYEVDELEKGLRLLMDDLNGLEIQPNSTFSFREYLDGKESASATDVQMTIMSSLLYKAALQTNWVIDERNISSELPAGVEPGFEAAINRKLDLDFQFTNPNQTVFTIRTAWTGAQLELSIEGLPFVHRYDTEVEKITKYDPKTVIRYSAFVNAGAIEVVDKGKKGMEVAVKRNVLLNGSLEEIEDVSIDFYAPKPIIERHSLEKVVEKVPNSEVDSNSSHTDGNSSSNGSTDKPSNSSNGNGSSSSNGGGSGSGNTSSSSGNGTSSGGSGSVNGSGSSNSNGSAGKDDVKYDYDKGGNLIEVDKNGIPID
;
A
#
# COMPACT_ATOMS: atom_id res chain seq x y z
N MET A 1 37.38 -80.26 42.31
CA MET A 1 36.45 -79.63 41.34
C MET A 1 35.81 -78.33 41.84
N LYS A 2 35.21 -78.29 43.05
CA LYS A 2 34.43 -77.14 43.57
C LYS A 2 35.14 -75.77 43.59
N LEU A 3 36.46 -75.70 43.85
CA LEU A 3 37.19 -74.42 43.99
C LEU A 3 37.31 -73.62 42.67
N LYS A 4 37.34 -74.27 41.50
CA LYS A 4 37.40 -73.57 40.19
C LYS A 4 36.07 -72.89 39.87
N GLN A 5 34.94 -73.53 40.16
CA GLN A 5 33.61 -72.96 39.93
C GLN A 5 33.35 -71.73 40.81
N TYR A 6 33.84 -71.73 42.06
CA TYR A 6 33.70 -70.58 42.95
C TYR A 6 34.45 -69.34 42.43
N LYS A 7 35.66 -69.51 41.87
CA LYS A 7 36.40 -68.41 41.23
C LYS A 7 35.71 -67.87 39.98
N ILE A 8 35.14 -68.74 39.15
CA ILE A 8 34.38 -68.32 37.96
C ILE A 8 33.12 -67.54 38.35
N SER A 9 32.37 -68.03 39.35
CA SER A 9 31.19 -67.33 39.88
C SER A 9 31.53 -65.94 40.45
N LEU A 10 32.63 -65.83 41.20
CA LEU A 10 33.08 -64.57 41.78
C LEU A 10 33.55 -63.57 40.72
N ILE A 11 34.26 -64.03 39.67
CA ILE A 11 34.63 -63.19 38.52
C ILE A 11 33.39 -62.73 37.75
N LEU A 12 32.41 -63.62 37.53
CA LEU A 12 31.17 -63.27 36.84
C LEU A 12 30.33 -62.26 37.64
N GLY A 13 30.22 -62.43 38.96
CA GLY A 13 29.56 -61.48 39.85
C GLY A 13 30.26 -60.12 39.91
N ALA A 14 31.60 -60.10 39.92
CA ALA A 14 32.38 -58.86 39.84
C ALA A 14 32.19 -58.14 38.49
N LEU A 15 32.17 -58.88 37.38
CA LEU A 15 31.89 -58.34 36.05
C LEU A 15 30.48 -57.74 35.98
N LEU A 16 29.48 -58.43 36.53
CA LEU A 16 28.09 -57.97 36.56
C LEU A 16 27.93 -56.72 37.44
N LEU A 17 28.67 -56.63 38.56
CA LEU A 17 28.74 -55.43 39.39
C LEU A 17 29.38 -54.24 38.65
N VAL A 18 30.50 -54.45 37.95
CA VAL A 18 31.15 -53.39 37.15
C VAL A 18 30.22 -52.91 36.02
N ILE A 19 29.57 -53.84 35.31
CA ILE A 19 28.57 -53.51 34.29
C ILE A 19 27.41 -52.71 34.93
N SER A 20 26.87 -53.14 36.07
CA SER A 20 25.80 -52.42 36.77
C SER A 20 26.23 -51.04 37.27
N ALA A 21 27.49 -50.87 37.68
CA ALA A 21 28.02 -49.57 38.11
C ALA A 21 28.17 -48.59 36.92
N ILE A 22 28.61 -49.09 35.76
CA ILE A 22 28.65 -48.30 34.52
C ILE A 22 27.23 -47.88 34.11
N PHE A 23 26.27 -48.81 34.13
CA PHE A 23 24.86 -48.49 33.85
C PHE A 23 24.23 -47.54 34.89
N ALA A 24 24.58 -47.66 36.17
CA ALA A 24 24.07 -46.77 37.23
C ALA A 24 24.63 -45.35 37.13
N GLN A 25 25.91 -45.18 36.78
CA GLN A 25 26.50 -43.86 36.53
C GLN A 25 25.90 -43.21 35.27
N GLN A 26 25.68 -44.00 34.22
CA GLN A 26 24.96 -43.57 33.01
C GLN A 26 23.48 -43.25 33.25
N ALA A 27 22.84 -43.81 34.28
CA ALA A 27 21.44 -43.51 34.62
C ALA A 27 21.26 -42.29 35.53
N TYR A 28 22.31 -41.87 36.25
CA TYR A 28 22.28 -40.72 37.17
C TYR A 28 22.63 -39.39 36.49
N ALA A 29 23.43 -39.42 35.42
CA ALA A 29 23.36 -38.38 34.41
C ALA A 29 22.11 -38.65 33.55
N GLY A 30 21.17 -37.71 33.47
CA GLY A 30 19.83 -37.92 32.88
C GLY A 30 19.77 -38.20 31.37
N ASP A 31 20.90 -38.50 30.74
CA ASP A 31 21.07 -38.67 29.29
C ASP A 31 21.76 -40.00 28.91
N GLY A 32 21.63 -41.01 29.77
CA GLY A 32 22.17 -42.35 29.51
C GLY A 32 21.52 -43.08 28.35
N PHE A 33 22.22 -44.10 27.84
CA PHE A 33 21.93 -45.02 26.72
C PHE A 33 20.45 -45.35 26.41
N PHE A 34 19.55 -45.33 27.41
CA PHE A 34 18.11 -45.57 27.25
C PHE A 34 17.32 -44.37 26.67
N SER A 35 17.84 -43.13 26.71
CA SER A 35 17.19 -41.96 26.11
C SER A 35 16.98 -42.14 24.60
N ASN A 36 17.94 -42.75 23.91
CA ASN A 36 17.87 -43.10 22.49
C ASN A 36 16.84 -44.18 22.13
N PHE A 37 16.28 -44.91 23.10
CA PHE A 37 15.20 -45.87 22.88
C PHE A 37 13.83 -45.32 23.29
N LYS A 38 13.79 -44.25 24.09
CA LYS A 38 12.54 -43.59 24.46
C LYS A 38 12.02 -42.81 23.25
N LYS A 39 10.77 -43.08 22.88
CA LYS A 39 10.04 -42.35 21.84
C LYS A 39 9.37 -41.11 22.43
N PHE A 40 9.31 -40.05 21.65
CA PHE A 40 8.41 -38.92 21.93
C PHE A 40 6.95 -39.41 21.87
N SER A 41 6.09 -38.86 22.73
CA SER A 41 4.65 -39.12 22.75
C SER A 41 3.96 -38.57 21.49
N LYS A 42 2.65 -38.83 21.34
CA LYS A 42 1.80 -38.07 20.40
C LYS A 42 1.92 -36.56 20.67
N HIS A 43 1.58 -35.74 19.68
CA HIS A 43 1.55 -34.27 19.76
C HIS A 43 2.88 -33.68 20.27
N THR A 44 4.00 -34.21 19.77
CA THR A 44 5.33 -33.62 20.00
C THR A 44 5.84 -33.01 18.70
N TYR A 45 5.91 -31.69 18.65
CA TYR A 45 6.38 -30.94 17.49
C TYR A 45 7.67 -30.18 17.81
N ALA A 46 8.45 -29.86 16.78
CA ALA A 46 9.52 -28.88 16.82
C ALA A 46 9.29 -27.89 15.67
N GLY A 47 8.91 -26.64 15.98
CA GLY A 47 8.31 -25.73 15.01
C GLY A 47 7.09 -26.38 14.34
N PRO A 48 6.99 -26.38 12.99
CA PRO A 48 5.93 -27.08 12.26
C PRO A 48 6.17 -28.60 12.11
N PHE A 49 7.28 -29.14 12.61
CA PHE A 49 7.71 -30.50 12.30
C PHE A 49 7.30 -31.53 13.36
N ASP A 50 6.47 -32.50 12.98
CA ASP A 50 6.09 -33.61 13.86
C ASP A 50 7.29 -34.53 14.16
N ILE A 51 7.64 -34.67 15.44
CA ILE A 51 8.65 -35.64 15.94
C ILE A 51 8.02 -36.73 16.82
N SER A 52 6.69 -36.80 16.90
CA SER A 52 5.94 -37.80 17.66
C SER A 52 6.29 -39.23 17.25
N LYS A 53 6.29 -40.16 18.21
CA LYS A 53 6.52 -41.61 18.02
C LYS A 53 7.92 -41.99 17.48
N HIS A 54 8.77 -41.03 17.13
CA HIS A 54 10.18 -41.21 16.82
C HIS A 54 11.00 -41.24 18.13
N ASN A 55 12.13 -41.96 18.13
CA ASN A 55 13.15 -41.81 19.17
C ASN A 55 14.06 -40.60 18.84
N ARG A 56 14.94 -40.17 19.75
CA ARG A 56 15.82 -39.01 19.51
C ARG A 56 16.68 -39.12 18.24
N LYS A 57 17.18 -40.32 17.89
CA LYS A 57 17.97 -40.53 16.67
C LYS A 57 17.11 -40.41 15.41
N ASP A 58 15.97 -41.09 15.37
CA ASP A 58 15.05 -41.05 14.22
C ASP A 58 14.48 -39.64 14.02
N ALA A 59 14.18 -38.93 15.13
CA ALA A 59 13.73 -37.54 15.11
C ALA A 59 14.82 -36.59 14.60
N LYS A 60 16.10 -36.84 14.95
CA LYS A 60 17.24 -36.05 14.44
C LYS A 60 17.38 -36.20 12.93
N GLU A 61 17.32 -37.43 12.41
CA GLU A 61 17.41 -37.68 10.97
C GLU A 61 16.25 -37.00 10.21
N LYS A 62 15.04 -37.04 10.78
CA LYS A 62 13.87 -36.31 10.26
C LYS A 62 14.08 -34.79 10.27
N LEU A 63 14.54 -34.21 11.38
CA LEU A 63 14.80 -32.78 11.50
C LEU A 63 15.93 -32.29 10.58
N ILE A 64 16.98 -33.09 10.35
CA ILE A 64 18.04 -32.76 9.39
C ILE A 64 17.46 -32.57 7.98
N ASN A 65 16.59 -33.47 7.53
CA ASN A 65 15.94 -33.36 6.22
C ASN A 65 14.98 -32.16 6.18
N ASN A 66 14.12 -32.02 7.19
CA ASN A 66 13.17 -30.91 7.30
C ASN A 66 13.86 -29.53 7.34
N PHE A 67 15.01 -29.41 8.01
CA PHE A 67 15.78 -28.17 8.06
C PHE A 67 16.52 -27.90 6.75
N ALA A 68 16.92 -28.94 6.00
CA ALA A 68 17.45 -28.77 4.64
C ALA A 68 16.37 -28.27 3.67
N GLU A 69 15.12 -28.73 3.81
CA GLU A 69 13.96 -28.22 3.06
C GLU A 69 13.63 -26.77 3.48
N LEU A 70 13.49 -26.50 4.78
CA LEU A 70 13.23 -25.15 5.33
C LEU A 70 14.28 -24.13 4.89
N LYS A 71 15.55 -24.54 4.76
CA LYS A 71 16.63 -23.69 4.26
C LYS A 71 16.51 -23.37 2.76
N GLN A 72 15.95 -24.27 1.96
CA GLN A 72 15.67 -24.02 0.52
C GLN A 72 14.47 -23.09 0.33
N THR A 73 13.52 -23.11 1.25
CA THR A 73 12.32 -22.24 1.25
C THR A 73 12.42 -21.12 2.30
N LEU A 74 13.64 -20.69 2.66
CA LEU A 74 13.83 -19.65 3.66
C LEU A 74 13.28 -18.32 3.12
N SER A 75 12.30 -17.75 3.79
CA SER A 75 11.69 -16.46 3.43
C SER A 75 11.69 -15.57 4.65
N VAL A 76 12.79 -14.84 4.82
CA VAL A 76 13.04 -13.94 5.95
C VAL A 76 13.53 -12.63 5.37
N GLN A 77 12.82 -11.55 5.66
CA GLN A 77 13.08 -10.23 5.09
C GLN A 77 13.49 -9.24 6.16
N LEU A 78 14.58 -8.54 5.88
CA LEU A 78 15.05 -7.40 6.66
C LEU A 78 14.53 -6.13 6.01
N ILE A 79 13.80 -5.33 6.78
CA ILE A 79 13.09 -4.16 6.27
C ILE A 79 13.65 -2.92 6.94
N VAL A 80 14.09 -1.96 6.13
CA VAL A 80 14.50 -0.63 6.55
C VAL A 80 13.87 0.37 5.60
N GLN A 81 13.00 1.23 6.14
CA GLN A 81 12.21 2.19 5.36
C GLN A 81 11.51 1.54 4.16
N ASP A 82 12.00 1.89 2.97
CA ASP A 82 11.49 1.60 1.64
C ASP A 82 12.14 0.38 0.97
N LEU A 83 13.17 -0.22 1.59
CA LEU A 83 13.83 -1.42 1.06
C LEU A 83 13.58 -2.66 1.92
N GLN A 84 13.26 -3.76 1.25
CA GLN A 84 13.13 -5.11 1.81
C GLN A 84 14.23 -5.99 1.23
N VAL A 85 14.98 -6.67 2.09
CA VAL A 85 16.14 -7.49 1.71
C VAL A 85 15.97 -8.90 2.24
N ASP A 86 15.91 -9.89 1.35
CA ASP A 86 15.89 -11.30 1.74
C ASP A 86 17.22 -11.70 2.43
N VAL A 87 17.14 -12.38 3.57
CA VAL A 87 18.29 -12.96 4.26
C VAL A 87 18.77 -14.19 3.49
N PRO A 88 20.02 -14.22 2.97
CA PRO A 88 20.53 -15.38 2.26
C PRO A 88 20.55 -16.62 3.16
N ALA A 89 20.18 -17.77 2.59
CA ALA A 89 20.06 -19.02 3.32
C ALA A 89 21.36 -19.45 4.03
N GLU A 90 22.52 -19.04 3.53
CA GLU A 90 23.85 -19.27 4.10
C GLU A 90 24.05 -18.56 5.45
N VAL A 91 23.33 -17.46 5.69
CA VAL A 91 23.38 -16.68 6.94
C VAL A 91 22.66 -17.41 8.08
N VAL A 92 21.71 -18.29 7.77
CA VAL A 92 20.90 -19.02 8.75
C VAL A 92 21.28 -20.51 8.80
N SER A 93 21.35 -21.05 10.00
CA SER A 93 21.46 -22.49 10.26
C SER A 93 20.56 -22.92 11.41
N PHE A 94 19.96 -24.10 11.31
CA PHE A 94 19.13 -24.68 12.36
C PHE A 94 19.87 -25.86 12.99
N ASP A 95 19.88 -25.94 14.31
CA ASP A 95 20.58 -26.98 15.06
C ASP A 95 19.60 -28.08 15.51
N PRO A 96 19.61 -29.28 14.89
CA PRO A 96 18.72 -30.37 15.25
C PRO A 96 19.11 -31.04 16.57
N ASP A 97 20.37 -30.95 17.00
CA ASP A 97 20.81 -31.49 18.30
C ASP A 97 20.33 -30.58 19.44
N ALA A 98 20.57 -29.27 19.34
CA ALA A 98 20.09 -28.31 20.34
C ALA A 98 18.56 -28.31 20.43
N THR A 99 17.86 -28.30 19.29
CA THR A 99 16.40 -28.41 19.22
C THR A 99 15.89 -29.65 19.95
N LEU A 100 16.49 -30.83 19.73
CA LEU A 100 16.07 -32.07 20.39
C LEU A 100 16.48 -32.15 21.86
N ASN A 101 17.56 -31.48 22.26
CA ASN A 101 18.01 -31.42 23.63
C ASN A 101 17.04 -30.65 24.52
N GLU A 102 16.50 -29.53 24.02
CA GLU A 102 15.47 -28.73 24.71
C GLU A 102 14.05 -29.29 24.54
N ALA A 103 13.81 -30.14 23.52
CA ALA A 103 12.51 -30.70 23.22
C ALA A 103 11.91 -31.54 24.36
N LYS A 104 10.71 -31.14 24.79
CA LYS A 104 9.84 -31.81 25.75
C LYS A 104 8.78 -32.63 25.00
N SER A 105 8.48 -33.81 25.53
CA SER A 105 7.52 -34.73 24.94
C SER A 105 6.08 -34.28 25.19
N GLY A 106 5.23 -34.33 24.16
CA GLY A 106 3.79 -34.08 24.25
C GLY A 106 3.40 -32.60 24.22
N VAL A 107 4.29 -31.74 23.72
CA VAL A 107 4.08 -30.31 23.54
C VAL A 107 4.77 -29.84 22.26
N ASP A 108 4.42 -28.62 21.84
CA ASP A 108 5.17 -27.88 20.82
C ASP A 108 6.51 -27.39 21.41
N ASN A 109 7.59 -27.57 20.64
CA ASN A 109 8.93 -27.09 20.98
C ASN A 109 9.41 -26.07 19.96
N SER A 110 10.23 -25.12 20.40
CA SER A 110 10.90 -24.17 19.52
C SER A 110 12.01 -24.85 18.71
N LEU A 111 12.26 -24.35 17.50
CA LEU A 111 13.51 -24.60 16.78
C LEU A 111 14.65 -23.79 17.42
N ILE A 112 15.86 -24.33 17.38
CA ILE A 112 17.07 -23.57 17.67
C ILE A 112 17.71 -23.14 16.35
N ALA A 113 17.62 -21.85 16.04
CA ALA A 113 18.27 -21.21 14.91
C ALA A 113 19.54 -20.48 15.38
N ASN A 114 20.55 -20.42 14.51
CA ASN A 114 21.76 -19.63 14.68
C ASN A 114 21.96 -18.76 13.42
N VAL A 115 22.19 -17.48 13.62
CA VAL A 115 22.39 -16.47 12.58
C VAL A 115 23.86 -16.07 12.54
N SER A 116 24.47 -16.14 11.36
CA SER A 116 25.86 -15.74 11.15
C SER A 116 26.00 -14.22 11.25
N ARG A 117 26.62 -13.72 12.32
CA ARG A 117 26.92 -12.28 12.49
C ARG A 117 27.76 -11.73 11.34
N GLU A 118 28.67 -12.54 10.78
CA GLU A 118 29.48 -12.15 9.61
C GLU A 118 28.66 -12.10 8.30
N GLY A 119 27.80 -13.09 8.08
CA GLY A 119 26.87 -13.09 6.96
C GLY A 119 25.91 -11.90 7.03
N LEU A 120 25.29 -11.69 8.19
CA LEU A 120 24.37 -10.57 8.44
C LEU A 120 25.06 -9.22 8.25
N ARG A 121 26.26 -9.01 8.81
CA ARG A 121 27.05 -7.78 8.59
C ARG A 121 27.33 -7.52 7.11
N THR A 122 27.54 -8.58 6.32
CA THR A 122 27.74 -8.48 4.87
C THR A 122 26.46 -8.04 4.16
N VAL A 123 25.31 -8.65 4.49
CA VAL A 123 23.99 -8.25 3.98
C VAL A 123 23.68 -6.79 4.32
N MET A 124 23.92 -6.38 5.57
CA MET A 124 23.71 -4.98 6.00
C MET A 124 24.54 -4.00 5.17
N LYS A 125 25.85 -4.24 5.04
CA LYS A 125 26.77 -3.34 4.32
C LYS A 125 26.52 -3.28 2.81
N GLN A 126 26.00 -4.35 2.21
CA GLN A 126 25.71 -4.40 0.78
C GLN A 126 24.43 -3.67 0.40
N ASN A 127 23.40 -3.72 1.25
CA ASN A 127 22.06 -3.23 0.90
C ASN A 127 21.69 -1.92 1.61
N PHE A 128 22.15 -1.69 2.85
CA PHE A 128 21.79 -0.53 3.67
C PHE A 128 22.98 0.44 3.81
N HIS A 129 23.68 0.68 2.71
CA HIS A 129 24.93 1.44 2.63
C HIS A 129 24.86 2.92 3.07
N THR A 130 23.67 3.53 3.11
CA THR A 130 23.42 4.89 3.60
C THR A 130 23.38 4.97 5.13
N LEU A 131 23.30 3.83 5.81
CA LEU A 131 23.12 3.70 7.25
C LEU A 131 24.36 3.07 7.90
N SER A 132 24.64 3.50 9.13
CA SER A 132 25.69 2.91 9.95
C SER A 132 25.10 1.94 10.97
N PHE A 133 25.67 0.74 11.02
CA PHE A 133 25.34 -0.31 11.99
C PHE A 133 26.60 -0.66 12.79
N SER A 134 26.49 -0.63 14.11
CA SER A 134 27.55 -1.08 15.02
C SER A 134 27.58 -2.61 15.14
N GLU A 135 28.59 -3.14 15.83
CA GLU A 135 28.63 -4.59 16.13
C GLU A 135 27.56 -5.01 17.15
N ASP A 136 27.14 -4.10 18.04
CA ASP A 136 26.03 -4.31 18.98
C ASP A 136 24.69 -4.40 18.24
N ASP A 137 24.52 -3.59 17.20
CA ASP A 137 23.34 -3.61 16.32
C ASP A 137 23.22 -4.91 15.52
N VAL A 138 24.34 -5.38 14.96
CA VAL A 138 24.39 -6.67 14.26
C VAL A 138 24.04 -7.81 15.22
N GLU A 139 24.48 -7.77 16.48
CA GLU A 139 24.12 -8.77 17.49
C GLU A 139 22.63 -8.70 17.88
N LYS A 140 22.06 -7.50 18.08
CA LYS A 140 20.61 -7.33 18.34
C LYS A 140 19.76 -7.89 17.20
N ILE A 141 20.08 -7.55 15.93
CA ILE A 141 19.35 -8.06 14.76
C ILE A 141 19.51 -9.59 14.66
N ALA A 142 20.72 -10.12 14.87
CA ALA A 142 20.97 -11.56 14.84
C ALA A 142 20.16 -12.31 15.90
N ALA A 143 20.18 -11.84 17.16
CA ALA A 143 19.41 -12.44 18.25
C ALA A 143 17.89 -12.35 18.01
N GLN A 144 17.40 -11.25 17.45
CA GLN A 144 15.98 -11.08 17.11
C GLN A 144 15.54 -12.01 15.97
N LEU A 145 16.37 -12.18 14.93
CA LEU A 145 16.17 -13.18 13.89
C LEU A 145 16.14 -14.58 14.48
N GLU A 146 17.09 -14.93 15.36
CA GLU A 146 17.14 -16.23 16.04
C GLU A 146 15.84 -16.50 16.82
N VAL A 147 15.28 -15.49 17.48
CA VAL A 147 13.99 -15.57 18.19
C VAL A 147 12.80 -15.78 17.25
N GLN A 148 12.67 -15.01 16.16
CA GLN A 148 11.54 -15.20 15.21
C GLN A 148 11.58 -16.57 14.53
N LEU A 149 12.79 -17.04 14.20
CA LEU A 149 13.04 -18.33 13.57
C LEU A 149 12.70 -19.54 14.45
N GLN A 150 12.53 -19.36 15.77
CA GLN A 150 12.12 -20.42 16.69
C GLN A 150 10.79 -21.07 16.32
N SER A 151 9.90 -20.33 15.65
CA SER A 151 8.61 -20.85 15.18
C SER A 151 8.74 -21.87 14.06
N GLY A 152 9.78 -21.77 13.22
CA GLY A 152 9.89 -22.47 11.94
C GLY A 152 8.81 -22.11 10.90
N ILE A 153 7.99 -21.08 11.16
CA ILE A 153 6.92 -20.62 10.27
C ILE A 153 7.48 -19.48 9.40
N MET A 154 7.08 -19.46 8.13
CA MET A 154 7.52 -18.50 7.11
C MET A 154 6.31 -17.94 6.35
N PRO A 155 6.37 -16.73 5.76
CA PRO A 155 7.51 -15.80 5.78
C PRO A 155 7.68 -15.09 7.13
N GLN A 156 8.86 -14.52 7.36
CA GLN A 156 9.16 -13.63 8.49
C GLN A 156 9.61 -12.25 7.98
N GLN A 157 9.16 -11.20 8.64
CA GLN A 157 9.53 -9.81 8.34
C GLN A 157 10.10 -9.14 9.59
N VAL A 158 11.27 -8.51 9.44
CA VAL A 158 12.05 -7.91 10.53
C VAL A 158 12.25 -6.43 10.22
N TYR A 159 11.44 -5.58 10.84
CA TYR A 159 11.60 -4.13 10.77
C TYR A 159 12.75 -3.71 11.67
N ILE A 160 13.92 -3.41 11.09
CA ILE A 160 15.16 -3.21 11.88
C ILE A 160 15.02 -2.02 12.85
N ALA A 161 14.28 -0.98 12.45
CA ALA A 161 14.02 0.21 13.26
C ALA A 161 13.29 -0.09 14.59
N ASP A 162 12.56 -1.21 14.70
CA ASP A 162 11.88 -1.62 15.94
C ASP A 162 12.87 -2.11 17.01
N PHE A 163 14.06 -2.57 16.59
CA PHE A 163 15.06 -3.22 17.43
C PHE A 163 16.31 -2.36 17.66
N ILE A 164 16.50 -1.30 16.86
CA ILE A 164 17.60 -0.34 16.98
C ILE A 164 17.03 1.08 17.12
N PRO A 165 16.72 1.53 18.35
CA PRO A 165 16.29 2.91 18.61
C PRO A 165 17.32 3.95 18.15
N ASP A 166 18.61 3.63 18.25
CA ASP A 166 19.71 4.54 17.89
C ASP A 166 19.76 4.80 16.36
N LEU A 167 19.07 3.99 15.56
CA LEU A 167 18.87 4.24 14.13
C LEU A 167 18.10 5.55 13.91
N TYR A 168 17.14 5.87 14.78
CA TYR A 168 16.41 7.14 14.76
C TYR A 168 17.27 8.38 15.07
N GLU A 169 18.53 8.23 15.52
CA GLU A 169 19.45 9.37 15.67
C GLU A 169 20.12 9.75 14.34
N GLN A 170 20.13 8.85 13.35
CA GLN A 170 20.73 9.07 12.02
C GLN A 170 19.82 9.89 11.08
N LYS A 171 19.01 10.80 11.63
CA LYS A 171 18.07 11.63 10.83
C LYS A 171 18.82 12.59 9.92
N GLN A 172 18.32 12.75 8.70
CA GLN A 172 18.82 13.66 7.68
C GLN A 172 17.65 14.42 7.06
N VAL A 173 17.94 15.51 6.32
CA VAL A 173 16.96 16.08 5.39
C VAL A 173 16.91 15.17 4.17
N ILE A 174 15.76 14.56 3.92
CA ILE A 174 15.58 13.52 2.87
C ILE A 174 14.88 14.08 1.62
N ALA A 175 14.12 15.16 1.77
CA ALA A 175 13.38 15.82 0.71
C ALA A 175 13.21 17.31 1.02
N SER A 176 13.10 18.16 0.00
CA SER A 176 12.79 19.58 0.19
C SER A 176 12.08 20.23 -1.01
N ALA A 177 11.36 21.32 -0.73
CA ALA A 177 10.72 22.16 -1.73
C ALA A 177 10.86 23.64 -1.33
N ALA A 178 10.88 24.53 -2.33
CA ALA A 178 10.97 25.97 -2.13
C ALA A 178 9.95 26.71 -2.98
N TYR A 179 9.46 27.83 -2.46
CA TYR A 179 8.53 28.76 -3.12
C TYR A 179 9.08 30.18 -2.99
N GLU A 180 9.37 30.80 -4.14
CA GLU A 180 9.92 32.16 -4.22
C GLU A 180 8.86 33.19 -3.78
N VAL A 181 9.18 33.97 -2.74
CA VAL A 181 8.29 34.98 -2.16
C VAL A 181 9.07 36.07 -1.40
N ASP A 182 9.03 37.29 -1.94
CA ASP A 182 9.69 38.49 -1.38
C ASP A 182 9.08 38.94 -0.03
N GLU A 183 7.78 38.73 0.19
CA GLU A 183 7.09 39.11 1.43
C GLU A 183 6.13 38.01 1.90
N LEU A 184 6.39 37.46 3.09
CA LEU A 184 5.59 36.37 3.65
C LEU A 184 4.29 36.90 4.28
N GLU A 185 3.19 36.83 3.52
CA GLU A 185 1.85 37.20 4.00
C GLU A 185 1.47 36.44 5.29
N LYS A 186 0.67 37.08 6.17
CA LYS A 186 0.31 36.52 7.49
C LYS A 186 -0.23 35.09 7.41
N GLY A 187 -1.05 34.76 6.41
CA GLY A 187 -1.61 33.42 6.25
C GLY A 187 -0.55 32.36 5.98
N LEU A 188 0.38 32.62 5.06
CA LEU A 188 1.52 31.71 4.80
C LEU A 188 2.42 31.59 6.02
N ARG A 189 2.66 32.69 6.75
CA ARG A 189 3.43 32.66 7.99
C ARG A 189 2.80 31.77 9.06
N LEU A 190 1.49 31.88 9.30
CA LEU A 190 0.81 31.02 10.28
C LEU A 190 0.84 29.54 9.87
N LEU A 191 0.68 29.24 8.58
CA LEU A 191 0.80 27.87 8.06
C LEU A 191 2.23 27.32 8.24
N MET A 192 3.24 28.15 7.97
CA MET A 192 4.66 27.83 8.19
C MET A 192 4.94 27.56 9.68
N ASP A 193 4.53 28.48 10.55
CA ASP A 193 4.76 28.41 11.99
C ASP A 193 4.10 27.15 12.61
N ASP A 194 2.92 26.74 12.14
CA ASP A 194 2.25 25.50 12.61
C ASP A 194 2.94 24.22 12.09
N LEU A 195 3.28 24.15 10.80
CA LEU A 195 3.90 22.96 10.19
C LEU A 195 5.33 22.71 10.70
N ASN A 196 6.01 23.71 11.23
CA ASN A 196 7.40 23.58 11.66
C ASN A 196 7.53 22.68 12.90
N GLY A 197 8.07 21.48 12.71
CA GLY A 197 8.15 20.45 13.76
C GLY A 197 6.95 19.50 13.79
N LEU A 198 6.05 19.55 12.80
CA LEU A 198 5.01 18.54 12.63
C LEU A 198 5.62 17.15 12.42
N GLU A 199 5.26 16.19 13.27
CA GLU A 199 5.64 14.80 13.11
C GLU A 199 4.57 13.98 12.35
N ILE A 200 4.96 13.40 11.23
CA ILE A 200 4.19 12.40 10.49
C ILE A 200 4.51 11.02 11.07
N GLN A 201 3.53 10.36 11.66
CA GLN A 201 3.71 9.11 12.41
C GLN A 201 3.84 7.89 11.47
N PRO A 202 4.38 6.76 11.96
CA PRO A 202 4.45 5.51 11.21
C PRO A 202 3.07 5.02 10.75
N ASN A 203 3.00 4.48 9.53
CA ASN A 203 1.77 3.90 8.94
C ASN A 203 0.52 4.79 9.09
N SER A 204 0.68 6.11 9.00
CA SER A 204 -0.39 7.08 9.27
C SER A 204 -0.65 7.99 8.09
N THR A 205 -1.93 8.31 7.89
CA THR A 205 -2.42 9.30 6.92
C THR A 205 -2.44 10.68 7.58
N PHE A 206 -1.96 11.68 6.85
CA PHE A 206 -2.06 13.09 7.18
C PHE A 206 -3.08 13.76 6.25
N SER A 207 -4.05 14.47 6.83
CA SER A 207 -4.93 15.41 6.12
C SER A 207 -4.48 16.84 6.39
N PHE A 208 -4.22 17.61 5.34
CA PHE A 208 -3.79 19.00 5.48
C PHE A 208 -4.87 19.86 6.13
N ARG A 209 -6.14 19.70 5.75
CA ARG A 209 -7.24 20.47 6.33
C ARG A 209 -7.57 20.05 7.76
N GLU A 210 -7.69 18.75 8.06
CA GLU A 210 -7.97 18.27 9.42
C GLU A 210 -6.87 18.74 10.39
N TYR A 211 -5.61 18.74 9.93
CA TYR A 211 -4.49 19.25 10.71
C TYR A 211 -4.61 20.74 11.10
N LEU A 212 -5.30 21.57 10.30
CA LEU A 212 -5.48 23.01 10.58
C LEU A 212 -6.71 23.32 11.44
N ASP A 213 -7.61 22.35 11.66
CA ASP A 213 -8.86 22.60 12.38
C ASP A 213 -8.61 23.06 13.82
N GLY A 214 -9.25 24.18 14.18
CA GLY A 214 -9.09 24.84 15.47
C GLY A 214 -7.84 25.72 15.63
N LYS A 215 -6.96 25.82 14.63
CA LYS A 215 -5.74 26.65 14.67
C LYS A 215 -5.94 28.05 14.07
N GLU A 216 -5.05 28.99 14.41
CA GLU A 216 -5.11 30.36 13.83
C GLU A 216 -4.79 30.35 12.31
N SER A 217 -3.94 29.44 11.86
CA SER A 217 -3.58 29.21 10.45
C SER A 217 -4.77 28.86 9.55
N ALA A 218 -5.87 28.31 10.10
CA ALA A 218 -7.11 28.11 9.36
C ALA A 218 -7.72 29.43 8.83
N SER A 219 -7.28 30.59 9.35
CA SER A 219 -7.63 31.92 8.80
C SER A 219 -6.96 32.25 7.46
N ALA A 220 -5.98 31.46 7.01
CA ALA A 220 -5.38 31.60 5.69
C ALA A 220 -6.42 31.43 4.57
N THR A 221 -6.15 32.04 3.42
CA THR A 221 -6.98 31.90 2.21
C THR A 221 -6.74 30.56 1.52
N ASP A 222 -7.71 30.08 0.75
CA ASP A 222 -7.59 28.83 -0.02
C ASP A 222 -6.38 28.85 -0.98
N VAL A 223 -5.97 30.02 -1.47
CA VAL A 223 -4.76 30.20 -2.29
C VAL A 223 -3.48 30.01 -1.46
N GLN A 224 -3.39 30.61 -0.27
CA GLN A 224 -2.24 30.44 0.63
C GLN A 224 -2.14 29.00 1.14
N MET A 225 -3.28 28.37 1.46
CA MET A 225 -3.35 26.94 1.78
C MET A 225 -2.85 26.09 0.62
N THR A 226 -3.33 26.36 -0.61
CA THR A 226 -2.88 25.67 -1.83
C THR A 226 -1.38 25.81 -2.07
N ILE A 227 -0.78 26.98 -1.87
CA ILE A 227 0.68 27.18 -2.01
C ILE A 227 1.43 26.26 -1.02
N MET A 228 0.98 26.19 0.24
CA MET A 228 1.62 25.38 1.27
C MET A 228 1.44 23.87 1.05
N SER A 229 0.25 23.41 0.67
CA SER A 229 0.03 22.01 0.30
C SER A 229 0.78 21.63 -0.97
N SER A 230 0.96 22.54 -1.94
CA SER A 230 1.78 22.32 -3.13
C SER A 230 3.27 22.14 -2.78
N LEU A 231 3.79 22.93 -1.83
CA LEU A 231 5.14 22.72 -1.27
C LEU A 231 5.27 21.34 -0.60
N LEU A 232 4.30 20.98 0.24
CA LEU A 232 4.29 19.70 0.96
C LEU A 232 4.18 18.52 -0.03
N TYR A 233 3.36 18.64 -1.07
CA TYR A 233 3.25 17.67 -2.17
C TYR A 233 4.57 17.52 -2.93
N LYS A 234 5.21 18.63 -3.34
CA LYS A 234 6.50 18.60 -4.04
C LYS A 234 7.62 17.97 -3.20
N ALA A 235 7.61 18.14 -1.88
CA ALA A 235 8.53 17.45 -0.98
C ALA A 235 8.15 15.97 -0.79
N ALA A 236 6.88 15.65 -0.57
CA ALA A 236 6.39 14.27 -0.42
C ALA A 236 6.67 13.40 -1.65
N LEU A 237 6.63 13.97 -2.85
CA LEU A 237 7.00 13.28 -4.09
C LEU A 237 8.47 12.83 -4.17
N GLN A 238 9.37 13.42 -3.37
CA GLN A 238 10.78 12.99 -3.22
C GLN A 238 10.95 11.91 -2.14
N THR A 239 9.87 11.25 -1.75
CA THR A 239 9.84 10.16 -0.77
C THR A 239 9.05 8.98 -1.33
N ASN A 240 9.01 7.86 -0.59
CA ASN A 240 8.11 6.73 -0.89
C ASN A 240 6.65 6.93 -0.42
N TRP A 241 6.28 8.12 0.06
CA TRP A 241 4.93 8.37 0.60
C TRP A 241 3.85 8.19 -0.47
N VAL A 242 2.69 7.71 -0.02
CA VAL A 242 1.52 7.48 -0.85
C VAL A 242 0.67 8.74 -0.85
N ILE A 243 0.30 9.24 -2.03
CA ILE A 243 -0.57 10.42 -2.16
C ILE A 243 -2.02 9.93 -2.27
N ASP A 244 -2.79 10.12 -1.19
CA ASP A 244 -4.14 9.56 -1.06
C ASP A 244 -5.21 10.49 -1.66
N GLU A 245 -5.05 11.80 -1.49
CA GLU A 245 -5.89 12.81 -2.14
C GLU A 245 -5.03 13.98 -2.63
N ARG A 246 -5.19 14.35 -3.90
CA ARG A 246 -4.58 15.54 -4.47
C ARG A 246 -5.41 16.07 -5.64
N ASN A 247 -5.66 17.38 -5.63
CA ASN A 247 -6.50 18.09 -6.60
C ASN A 247 -5.72 19.22 -7.29
N ILE A 248 -6.27 19.81 -8.37
CA ILE A 248 -5.74 21.01 -9.03
C ILE A 248 -6.82 22.10 -9.16
N SER A 249 -6.39 23.36 -9.25
CA SER A 249 -7.26 24.50 -9.48
C SER A 249 -7.59 24.68 -10.96
N SER A 250 -8.63 25.47 -11.26
CA SER A 250 -8.96 25.84 -12.64
C SER A 250 -7.92 26.75 -13.31
N GLU A 251 -7.15 27.50 -12.52
CA GLU A 251 -5.96 28.25 -12.94
C GLU A 251 -4.85 27.99 -11.93
N LEU A 252 -3.66 27.59 -12.40
CA LEU A 252 -2.47 27.36 -11.57
C LEU A 252 -2.13 28.64 -10.76
N PRO A 253 -1.97 28.56 -9.42
CA PRO A 253 -1.56 29.69 -8.60
C PRO A 253 -0.19 30.25 -8.98
N ALA A 254 0.00 31.55 -8.81
CA ALA A 254 1.28 32.20 -9.12
C ALA A 254 2.42 31.64 -8.24
N GLY A 255 3.59 31.39 -8.83
CA GLY A 255 4.76 30.85 -8.14
C GLY A 255 4.75 29.33 -7.91
N VAL A 256 3.59 28.66 -8.03
CA VAL A 256 3.53 27.19 -7.99
C VAL A 256 4.02 26.63 -9.32
N GLU A 257 4.88 25.62 -9.26
CA GLU A 257 5.42 24.98 -10.46
C GLU A 257 4.36 24.10 -11.13
N PRO A 258 4.18 24.16 -12.47
CA PRO A 258 3.21 23.32 -13.16
C PRO A 258 3.48 21.82 -12.93
N GLY A 259 2.45 21.04 -12.61
CA GLY A 259 2.58 19.63 -12.25
C GLY A 259 2.69 19.38 -10.74
N PHE A 260 3.08 20.39 -9.96
CA PHE A 260 3.30 20.30 -8.50
C PHE A 260 2.25 21.05 -7.66
N GLU A 261 1.09 21.40 -8.24
CA GLU A 261 -0.03 21.94 -7.45
C GLU A 261 -0.64 20.84 -6.56
N ALA A 262 -1.06 21.18 -5.35
CA ALA A 262 -2.05 20.42 -4.59
C ALA A 262 -3.13 21.39 -4.05
N ALA A 263 -4.25 21.49 -4.75
CA ALA A 263 -5.28 22.50 -4.52
C ALA A 263 -6.13 22.22 -3.27
N ILE A 264 -6.24 23.23 -2.40
CA ILE A 264 -7.16 23.24 -1.26
C ILE A 264 -8.36 24.11 -1.61
N ASN A 265 -9.57 23.59 -1.43
CA ASN A 265 -10.80 24.35 -1.66
C ASN A 265 -11.88 23.99 -0.65
N ARG A 266 -12.06 24.86 0.35
CA ARG A 266 -12.98 24.61 1.48
C ARG A 266 -14.45 24.64 1.08
N LYS A 267 -14.79 25.16 -0.10
CA LYS A 267 -16.18 25.19 -0.62
C LYS A 267 -16.54 23.96 -1.44
N LEU A 268 -15.55 23.32 -2.04
CA LEU A 268 -15.68 22.09 -2.82
C LEU A 268 -15.23 20.85 -2.03
N ASP A 269 -14.86 21.04 -0.77
CA ASP A 269 -14.36 20.03 0.16
C ASP A 269 -13.06 19.33 -0.31
N LEU A 270 -12.23 20.02 -1.09
CA LEU A 270 -10.95 19.47 -1.60
C LEU A 270 -9.84 19.64 -0.56
N ASP A 271 -9.08 18.58 -0.35
CA ASP A 271 -7.93 18.52 0.55
C ASP A 271 -6.66 18.02 -0.17
N PHE A 272 -5.55 18.01 0.57
CA PHE A 272 -4.34 17.27 0.25
C PHE A 272 -4.07 16.25 1.36
N GLN A 273 -4.05 14.96 0.99
CA GLN A 273 -3.84 13.85 1.92
C GLN A 273 -2.73 12.94 1.42
N PHE A 274 -1.89 12.45 2.36
CA PHE A 274 -0.85 11.47 2.07
C PHE A 274 -0.59 10.56 3.27
N THR A 275 -0.08 9.36 3.00
CA THR A 275 0.26 8.35 4.00
C THR A 275 1.76 8.11 4.02
N ASN A 276 2.33 8.08 5.23
CA ASN A 276 3.67 7.56 5.48
C ASN A 276 3.59 6.02 5.62
N PRO A 277 4.07 5.22 4.64
CA PRO A 277 3.98 3.76 4.69
C PRO A 277 5.10 3.11 5.54
N ASN A 278 5.98 3.90 6.15
CA ASN A 278 7.17 3.41 6.84
C ASN A 278 6.93 3.23 8.34
N GLN A 279 7.83 2.49 8.99
CA GLN A 279 7.82 2.29 10.45
C GLN A 279 8.40 3.46 11.25
N THR A 280 8.93 4.51 10.60
CA THR A 280 9.56 5.65 11.30
C THR A 280 8.76 6.93 11.25
N VAL A 281 8.89 7.75 12.30
CA VAL A 281 8.44 9.15 12.33
C VAL A 281 9.32 10.01 11.41
N PHE A 282 8.67 10.89 10.64
CA PHE A 282 9.32 11.98 9.91
C PHE A 282 8.86 13.33 10.45
N THR A 283 9.70 14.36 10.36
CA THR A 283 9.40 15.71 10.84
C THR A 283 9.42 16.70 9.68
N ILE A 284 8.32 17.44 9.49
CA ILE A 284 8.29 18.58 8.58
C ILE A 284 9.01 19.74 9.24
N ARG A 285 9.91 20.39 8.50
CA ARG A 285 10.51 21.69 8.85
C ARG A 285 10.13 22.72 7.82
N THR A 286 10.06 23.96 8.27
CA THR A 286 9.86 25.09 7.37
C THR A 286 10.73 26.27 7.78
N ALA A 287 11.20 27.03 6.82
CA ALA A 287 12.00 28.23 7.02
C ALA A 287 11.64 29.30 5.98
N TRP A 288 11.85 30.57 6.31
CA TRP A 288 11.79 31.66 5.34
C TRP A 288 13.11 32.44 5.39
N THR A 289 13.79 32.54 4.25
CA THR A 289 15.13 33.15 4.14
C THR A 289 15.08 34.63 3.74
N GLY A 290 13.89 35.20 3.60
CA GLY A 290 13.67 36.57 3.13
C GLY A 290 13.35 36.68 1.64
N ALA A 291 13.64 35.63 0.85
CA ALA A 291 13.33 35.56 -0.58
C ALA A 291 12.57 34.29 -0.97
N GLN A 292 12.72 33.18 -0.22
CA GLN A 292 11.99 31.94 -0.44
C GLN A 292 11.46 31.35 0.86
N LEU A 293 10.28 30.74 0.77
CA LEU A 293 9.71 29.83 1.77
C LEU A 293 10.20 28.42 1.44
N GLU A 294 10.94 27.82 2.35
CA GLU A 294 11.49 26.47 2.25
C GLU A 294 10.69 25.52 3.14
N LEU A 295 10.43 24.32 2.64
CA LEU A 295 9.89 23.18 3.38
C LEU A 295 10.82 21.99 3.19
N SER A 296 11.17 21.30 4.26
CA SER A 296 11.97 20.07 4.20
C SER A 296 11.38 18.97 5.08
N ILE A 297 11.65 17.72 4.70
CA ILE A 297 11.28 16.53 5.45
C ILE A 297 12.56 15.99 6.09
N GLU A 298 12.55 15.86 7.41
CA GLU A 298 13.62 15.27 8.22
C GLU A 298 13.22 13.86 8.69
N GLY A 299 14.14 12.89 8.59
CA GLY A 299 13.91 11.54 9.11
C GLY A 299 15.07 10.60 8.82
N LEU A 300 14.92 9.33 9.21
CA LEU A 300 15.86 8.28 8.81
C LEU A 300 15.86 8.19 7.27
N PRO A 301 17.02 8.27 6.58
CA PRO A 301 17.05 8.31 5.13
C PRO A 301 16.52 7.03 4.49
N PHE A 302 15.85 7.20 3.35
CA PHE A 302 15.50 6.12 2.44
C PHE A 302 16.75 5.46 1.85
N VAL A 303 16.58 4.23 1.35
CA VAL A 303 17.63 3.53 0.61
C VAL A 303 17.55 3.84 -0.89
N HIS A 304 16.34 3.97 -1.44
CA HIS A 304 16.15 4.51 -2.78
C HIS A 304 16.17 6.05 -2.74
N ARG A 305 16.55 6.65 -3.88
CA ARG A 305 16.31 8.08 -4.15
C ARG A 305 15.10 8.22 -5.08
N TYR A 306 14.24 9.17 -4.76
CA TYR A 306 13.03 9.48 -5.51
C TYR A 306 13.20 10.83 -6.18
N ASP A 307 13.54 10.84 -7.47
CA ASP A 307 13.73 12.07 -8.25
C ASP A 307 12.46 12.34 -9.07
N THR A 308 11.78 13.48 -8.84
CA THR A 308 10.64 13.89 -9.66
C THR A 308 10.98 14.95 -10.69
N GLU A 309 10.44 14.77 -11.90
CA GLU A 309 10.62 15.69 -13.01
C GLU A 309 9.32 15.90 -13.82
N VAL A 310 9.21 17.08 -14.43
CA VAL A 310 8.18 17.37 -15.42
C VAL A 310 8.64 16.81 -16.76
N GLU A 311 8.11 15.66 -17.16
CA GLU A 311 8.44 15.02 -18.45
C GLU A 311 8.06 15.94 -19.63
N LYS A 312 6.90 16.59 -19.55
CA LYS A 312 6.34 17.32 -20.69
C LYS A 312 5.35 18.41 -20.27
N ILE A 313 5.43 19.56 -20.96
CA ILE A 313 4.41 20.61 -20.93
C ILE A 313 3.88 20.84 -22.36
N THR A 314 2.62 20.49 -22.60
CA THR A 314 1.88 20.86 -23.83
C THR A 314 1.12 22.17 -23.58
N LYS A 315 1.10 23.12 -24.53
CA LYS A 315 0.37 24.40 -24.40
C LYS A 315 -0.74 24.53 -25.44
N TYR A 316 -1.89 25.09 -25.04
CA TYR A 316 -3.08 25.24 -25.88
C TYR A 316 -3.49 26.70 -26.01
N ASP A 317 -3.68 27.16 -27.25
CA ASP A 317 -4.11 28.53 -27.51
C ASP A 317 -5.60 28.75 -27.17
N PRO A 318 -5.96 29.93 -26.63
CA PRO A 318 -7.34 30.24 -26.31
C PRO A 318 -8.19 30.46 -27.56
N LYS A 319 -9.44 30.01 -27.50
CA LYS A 319 -10.45 30.30 -28.54
C LYS A 319 -10.99 31.71 -28.39
N THR A 320 -11.30 32.38 -29.49
CA THR A 320 -12.01 33.67 -29.49
C THR A 320 -13.51 33.46 -29.42
N VAL A 321 -14.17 34.16 -28.49
CA VAL A 321 -15.63 34.23 -28.32
C VAL A 321 -16.10 35.62 -28.72
N ILE A 322 -16.78 35.70 -29.86
CA ILE A 322 -17.38 36.94 -30.38
C ILE A 322 -18.74 37.17 -29.71
N ARG A 323 -18.96 38.37 -29.19
CA ARG A 323 -20.24 38.82 -28.59
C ARG A 323 -20.70 40.11 -29.25
N TYR A 324 -21.92 40.16 -29.76
CA TYR A 324 -22.45 41.39 -30.38
C TYR A 324 -23.04 42.35 -29.34
N SER A 325 -22.90 43.65 -29.56
CA SER A 325 -23.45 44.68 -28.66
C SER A 325 -23.83 45.98 -29.39
N ALA A 326 -24.90 46.62 -28.92
CA ALA A 326 -25.31 47.96 -29.35
C ALA A 326 -24.38 49.08 -28.86
N PHE A 327 -23.56 48.80 -27.84
CA PHE A 327 -22.65 49.78 -27.21
C PHE A 327 -21.28 49.87 -27.88
N VAL A 328 -21.00 49.03 -28.89
CA VAL A 328 -19.79 49.11 -29.71
C VAL A 328 -20.09 49.86 -30.99
N ASN A 329 -19.27 50.86 -31.31
CA ASN A 329 -19.40 51.67 -32.52
C ASN A 329 -19.42 50.81 -33.78
N ALA A 330 -20.29 51.15 -34.75
CA ALA A 330 -20.47 50.37 -35.97
C ALA A 330 -19.13 50.10 -36.70
N GLY A 331 -18.83 48.82 -36.93
CA GLY A 331 -17.59 48.36 -37.55
C GLY A 331 -16.37 48.26 -36.62
N ALA A 332 -16.51 48.58 -35.33
CA ALA A 332 -15.44 48.44 -34.34
C ALA A 332 -15.47 47.07 -33.65
N ILE A 333 -14.29 46.64 -33.18
CA ILE A 333 -14.07 45.47 -32.33
C ILE A 333 -13.42 45.96 -31.03
N GLU A 334 -14.00 45.58 -29.90
CA GLU A 334 -13.50 45.85 -28.56
C GLU A 334 -13.01 44.52 -27.95
N VAL A 335 -11.71 44.37 -27.67
CA VAL A 335 -11.19 43.21 -26.93
C VAL A 335 -11.46 43.40 -25.45
N VAL A 336 -12.41 42.64 -24.91
CA VAL A 336 -12.87 42.72 -23.50
C VAL A 336 -12.00 41.87 -22.58
N ASP A 337 -11.55 40.71 -23.05
CA ASP A 337 -10.59 39.85 -22.35
C ASP A 337 -9.58 39.29 -23.37
N LYS A 338 -8.30 39.31 -23.03
CA LYS A 338 -7.21 38.78 -23.87
C LYS A 338 -7.05 37.26 -23.78
N GLY A 339 -7.78 36.61 -22.88
CA GLY A 339 -7.67 35.17 -22.63
C GLY A 339 -6.34 34.77 -21.97
N LYS A 340 -6.16 33.46 -21.78
CA LYS A 340 -4.93 32.82 -21.29
C LYS A 340 -4.74 31.50 -22.03
N LYS A 341 -3.49 31.17 -22.37
CA LYS A 341 -3.17 29.81 -22.88
C LYS A 341 -3.40 28.80 -21.76
N GLY A 342 -3.92 27.63 -22.12
CA GLY A 342 -4.00 26.46 -21.26
C GLY A 342 -2.72 25.64 -21.35
N MET A 343 -2.56 24.66 -20.46
CA MET A 343 -1.47 23.70 -20.51
C MET A 343 -1.85 22.33 -19.96
N GLU A 344 -1.19 21.30 -20.48
CA GLU A 344 -1.20 19.92 -20.00
C GLU A 344 0.22 19.60 -19.53
N VAL A 345 0.36 19.04 -18.34
CA VAL A 345 1.66 18.80 -17.69
C VAL A 345 1.73 17.36 -17.20
N ALA A 346 2.72 16.60 -17.66
CA ALA A 346 2.98 15.25 -17.18
C ALA A 346 4.18 15.25 -16.21
N VAL A 347 4.00 14.64 -15.04
CA VAL A 347 5.03 14.49 -14.00
C VAL A 347 5.35 13.01 -13.81
N LYS A 348 6.64 12.70 -13.63
CA LYS A 348 7.15 11.35 -13.36
C LYS A 348 8.03 11.31 -12.13
N ARG A 349 8.11 10.15 -11.48
CA ARG A 349 9.03 9.84 -10.38
C ARG A 349 9.97 8.73 -10.84
N ASN A 350 11.26 9.04 -10.87
CA ASN A 350 12.33 8.09 -11.10
C ASN A 350 12.75 7.51 -9.75
N VAL A 351 12.74 6.18 -9.61
CA VAL A 351 13.17 5.47 -8.40
C VAL A 351 14.55 4.88 -8.65
N LEU A 352 15.53 5.27 -7.84
CA LEU A 352 16.93 4.89 -8.02
C LEU A 352 17.49 4.16 -6.80
N LEU A 353 17.98 2.93 -6.98
CA LEU A 353 18.78 2.21 -5.98
C LEU A 353 20.27 2.34 -6.32
N ASN A 354 21.11 2.73 -5.35
CA ASN A 354 22.56 2.92 -5.57
C ASN A 354 22.92 3.87 -6.75
N GLY A 355 22.00 4.78 -7.13
CA GLY A 355 22.15 5.66 -8.29
C GLY A 355 21.89 5.00 -9.65
N SER A 356 21.46 3.74 -9.68
CA SER A 356 20.92 3.07 -10.87
C SER A 356 19.40 3.24 -10.89
N LEU A 357 18.84 3.59 -12.06
CA LEU A 357 17.39 3.68 -12.25
C LEU A 357 16.78 2.27 -12.25
N GLU A 358 15.83 2.02 -11.36
CA GLU A 358 15.11 0.75 -11.27
C GLU A 358 13.69 0.86 -11.83
N GLU A 359 12.97 1.94 -11.50
CA GLU A 359 11.58 2.16 -11.91
C GLU A 359 11.33 3.62 -12.32
N ILE A 360 10.37 3.81 -13.24
CA ILE A 360 9.79 5.11 -13.60
C ILE A 360 8.29 5.00 -13.38
N GLU A 361 7.75 5.86 -12.53
CA GLU A 361 6.33 5.91 -12.20
C GLU A 361 5.67 7.15 -12.81
N ASP A 362 4.48 6.98 -13.39
CA ASP A 362 3.61 8.09 -13.81
C ASP A 362 2.94 8.70 -12.56
N VAL A 363 3.26 9.97 -12.24
CA VAL A 363 2.75 10.64 -11.02
C VAL A 363 1.43 11.36 -11.28
N SER A 364 1.38 12.20 -12.31
CA SER A 364 0.21 13.02 -12.61
C SER A 364 0.19 13.50 -14.05
N ILE A 365 -1.01 13.79 -14.56
CA ILE A 365 -1.24 14.55 -15.79
C ILE A 365 -2.23 15.67 -15.47
N ASP A 366 -1.72 16.88 -15.29
CA ASP A 366 -2.51 18.07 -14.95
C ASP A 366 -3.02 18.77 -16.20
N PHE A 367 -4.28 19.20 -16.23
CA PHE A 367 -4.85 19.97 -17.34
C PHE A 367 -5.47 21.29 -16.89
N TYR A 368 -4.77 22.39 -17.17
CA TYR A 368 -5.23 23.76 -16.95
C TYR A 368 -5.87 24.30 -18.23
N ALA A 369 -7.19 24.48 -18.22
CA ALA A 369 -7.96 24.83 -19.41
C ALA A 369 -7.63 26.26 -19.92
N PRO A 370 -7.57 26.49 -21.25
CA PRO A 370 -7.37 27.82 -21.81
C PRO A 370 -8.56 28.75 -21.53
N LYS A 371 -8.29 29.97 -21.02
CA LYS A 371 -9.31 31.00 -20.84
C LYS A 371 -9.55 31.73 -22.18
N PRO A 372 -10.79 31.77 -22.71
CA PRO A 372 -11.05 32.31 -24.04
C PRO A 372 -10.77 33.81 -24.16
N ILE A 373 -10.40 34.25 -25.36
CA ILE A 373 -10.39 35.67 -25.74
C ILE A 373 -11.86 36.10 -25.89
N ILE A 374 -12.24 37.25 -25.33
CA ILE A 374 -13.60 37.78 -25.47
C ILE A 374 -13.53 39.06 -26.30
N GLU A 375 -14.11 39.02 -27.49
CA GLU A 375 -14.26 40.17 -28.36
C GLU A 375 -15.72 40.63 -28.38
N ARG A 376 -15.93 41.95 -28.34
CA ARG A 376 -17.23 42.57 -28.50
C ARG A 376 -17.30 43.31 -29.82
N HIS A 377 -18.23 42.91 -30.68
CA HIS A 377 -18.41 43.45 -32.02
C HIS A 377 -19.69 44.30 -32.06
N SER A 378 -19.73 45.31 -32.93
CA SER A 378 -20.96 46.09 -33.14
C SER A 378 -22.07 45.23 -33.71
N LEU A 379 -23.33 45.47 -33.30
CA LEU A 379 -24.48 44.92 -34.02
C LEU A 379 -24.43 45.37 -35.50
N GLU A 380 -24.64 44.41 -36.41
CA GLU A 380 -24.73 44.72 -37.84
C GLU A 380 -25.97 45.58 -38.09
N LYS A 381 -25.75 46.83 -38.49
CA LYS A 381 -26.83 47.77 -38.75
C LYS A 381 -27.45 47.41 -40.09
N VAL A 382 -28.67 46.85 -40.07
CA VAL A 382 -29.46 46.65 -41.30
C VAL A 382 -29.69 48.01 -41.93
N VAL A 383 -28.91 48.30 -42.99
CA VAL A 383 -29.16 49.46 -43.85
C VAL A 383 -30.29 49.05 -44.79
N GLU A 384 -31.52 49.41 -44.43
CA GLU A 384 -32.60 49.39 -45.40
C GLU A 384 -32.19 50.25 -46.59
N LYS A 385 -32.02 49.61 -47.76
CA LYS A 385 -31.90 50.33 -49.03
C LYS A 385 -33.25 50.97 -49.32
N VAL A 386 -33.44 52.20 -48.84
CA VAL A 386 -34.54 53.06 -49.27
C VAL A 386 -34.41 53.20 -50.81
N PRO A 387 -35.40 52.75 -51.61
CA PRO A 387 -35.29 52.84 -53.05
C PRO A 387 -35.43 54.31 -53.46
N ASN A 388 -34.33 54.91 -53.94
CA ASN A 388 -34.40 56.21 -54.59
C ASN A 388 -34.90 56.02 -56.03
N SER A 389 -36.13 56.42 -56.30
CA SER A 389 -36.63 56.64 -57.66
C SER A 389 -37.61 57.81 -57.70
N GLU A 390 -37.37 58.69 -58.66
CA GLU A 390 -38.07 59.95 -58.87
C GLU A 390 -39.44 59.73 -59.55
N VAL A 391 -40.26 60.78 -59.52
CA VAL A 391 -41.56 60.82 -60.22
C VAL A 391 -41.35 61.35 -61.63
N ASP A 392 -41.68 60.57 -62.67
CA ASP A 392 -42.62 61.07 -63.69
C ASP A 392 -43.36 59.95 -64.44
N SER A 393 -44.43 60.39 -65.09
CA SER A 393 -45.53 59.69 -65.73
C SER A 393 -45.13 59.16 -67.12
N ASN A 394 -45.77 58.09 -67.61
CA ASN A 394 -46.96 58.23 -68.48
C ASN A 394 -47.52 56.89 -69.01
N SER A 395 -48.85 56.85 -69.10
CA SER A 395 -49.75 56.07 -69.99
C SER A 395 -49.32 54.75 -70.67
N SER A 396 -50.05 53.69 -70.30
CA SER A 396 -50.71 52.68 -71.17
C SER A 396 -50.01 52.09 -72.41
N HIS A 397 -49.98 50.75 -72.51
CA HIS A 397 -50.75 50.01 -73.53
C HIS A 397 -50.92 48.53 -73.14
N THR A 398 -52.02 47.93 -73.61
CA THR A 398 -52.50 46.59 -73.23
C THR A 398 -52.39 45.58 -74.37
N ASP A 399 -52.50 44.29 -74.01
CA ASP A 399 -52.92 43.13 -74.81
C ASP A 399 -51.97 42.50 -75.86
N GLY A 400 -51.90 41.15 -75.86
CA GLY A 400 -51.53 40.42 -77.09
C GLY A 400 -50.92 39.00 -77.04
N ASN A 401 -51.53 38.04 -76.32
CA ASN A 401 -51.70 36.59 -76.65
C ASN A 401 -51.17 36.10 -78.05
N SER A 402 -50.61 34.90 -78.31
CA SER A 402 -50.86 33.54 -77.76
C SER A 402 -49.89 32.44 -78.28
N SER A 403 -50.10 31.19 -77.81
CA SER A 403 -49.73 29.88 -78.42
C SER A 403 -48.28 29.35 -78.30
N SER A 404 -48.03 28.04 -78.14
CA SER A 404 -48.90 26.88 -77.80
C SER A 404 -48.06 25.62 -77.41
N ASN A 405 -48.77 24.52 -77.05
CA ASN A 405 -48.30 23.18 -76.63
C ASN A 405 -47.69 23.05 -75.21
N GLY A 406 -47.95 21.97 -74.46
CA GLY A 406 -48.87 20.86 -74.72
C GLY A 406 -48.32 19.47 -74.37
N SER A 407 -48.72 18.96 -73.21
CA SER A 407 -48.82 17.53 -72.84
C SER A 407 -47.57 16.61 -72.71
N THR A 408 -47.26 16.32 -71.45
CA THR A 408 -47.28 14.97 -70.80
C THR A 408 -46.47 13.76 -71.34
N ASP A 409 -45.67 13.23 -70.39
CA ASP A 409 -45.51 11.80 -70.00
C ASP A 409 -44.35 10.89 -70.49
N LYS A 410 -43.72 10.29 -69.46
CA LYS A 410 -43.18 8.90 -69.35
C LYS A 410 -41.69 8.61 -69.67
N PRO A 411 -41.10 7.48 -69.16
CA PRO A 411 -40.05 7.60 -68.12
C PRO A 411 -38.85 6.60 -68.23
N SER A 412 -37.92 6.64 -67.26
CA SER A 412 -37.12 5.54 -66.64
C SER A 412 -35.84 6.14 -66.04
N ASN A 413 -35.39 5.91 -64.80
CA ASN A 413 -35.26 4.72 -63.94
C ASN A 413 -34.06 3.81 -64.26
N SER A 414 -33.07 3.79 -63.35
CA SER A 414 -32.21 2.66 -63.02
C SER A 414 -31.65 2.92 -61.60
N SER A 415 -32.14 2.22 -60.56
CA SER A 415 -31.50 1.05 -59.89
C SER A 415 -30.25 1.40 -59.05
N ASN A 416 -30.03 0.93 -57.82
CA ASN A 416 -30.75 0.09 -56.84
C ASN A 416 -30.33 0.60 -55.42
N GLY A 417 -31.04 0.44 -54.31
CA GLY A 417 -31.70 -0.77 -53.76
C GLY A 417 -30.67 -1.57 -52.93
N ASN A 418 -30.92 -2.08 -51.71
CA ASN A 418 -32.09 -2.13 -50.80
C ASN A 418 -31.53 -2.28 -49.34
N GLY A 419 -32.21 -2.12 -48.20
CA GLY A 419 -33.62 -1.90 -47.84
C GLY A 419 -33.75 -1.57 -46.34
N SER A 420 -34.84 -1.95 -45.64
CA SER A 420 -35.05 -1.61 -44.22
C SER A 420 -35.83 -2.64 -43.38
N SER A 421 -35.74 -2.46 -42.05
CA SER A 421 -36.84 -2.55 -41.05
C SER A 421 -37.65 -3.86 -40.80
N SER A 422 -37.59 -4.29 -39.53
CA SER A 422 -38.73 -4.54 -38.61
C SER A 422 -39.53 -5.87 -38.60
N SER A 423 -39.89 -6.23 -37.35
CA SER A 423 -41.06 -6.99 -36.86
C SER A 423 -41.10 -8.53 -36.90
N ASN A 424 -40.93 -9.09 -35.68
CA ASN A 424 -41.81 -10.06 -34.98
C ASN A 424 -42.41 -11.28 -35.72
N GLY A 425 -42.13 -12.49 -35.24
CA GLY A 425 -42.79 -13.73 -35.67
C GLY A 425 -42.46 -14.93 -34.77
N GLY A 426 -43.45 -15.47 -34.06
CA GLY A 426 -43.24 -16.36 -32.92
C GLY A 426 -43.21 -17.87 -33.17
N GLY A 427 -43.38 -18.65 -32.10
CA GLY A 427 -43.89 -20.03 -32.16
C GLY A 427 -43.21 -21.07 -31.26
N SER A 428 -44.01 -21.71 -30.40
CA SER A 428 -43.76 -22.97 -29.67
C SER A 428 -42.76 -22.96 -28.50
N GLY A 429 -43.05 -23.57 -27.33
CA GLY A 429 -44.32 -24.15 -26.87
C GLY A 429 -44.19 -25.06 -25.62
N SER A 430 -45.12 -24.90 -24.66
CA SER A 430 -45.44 -25.80 -23.53
C SER A 430 -44.37 -26.05 -22.44
N GLY A 431 -44.67 -26.04 -21.12
CA GLY A 431 -45.89 -25.63 -20.41
C GLY A 431 -46.01 -26.24 -18.99
N ASN A 432 -46.52 -25.47 -18.01
CA ASN A 432 -47.12 -25.89 -16.71
C ASN A 432 -46.25 -26.75 -15.73
N THR A 433 -46.48 -26.95 -14.41
CA THR A 433 -47.25 -26.39 -13.26
C THR A 433 -46.70 -27.11 -11.98
N SER A 434 -46.75 -26.63 -10.73
CA SER A 434 -47.14 -25.35 -10.09
C SER A 434 -46.77 -25.38 -8.58
N SER A 435 -47.00 -24.25 -7.87
CA SER A 435 -47.39 -24.16 -6.44
C SER A 435 -46.54 -24.81 -5.33
N SER A 436 -46.10 -23.94 -4.39
CA SER A 436 -46.25 -24.07 -2.92
C SER A 436 -44.98 -24.21 -2.05
N SER A 437 -45.04 -23.45 -0.94
CA SER A 437 -44.48 -23.69 0.41
C SER A 437 -42.95 -23.75 0.63
N GLY A 438 -42.47 -22.82 1.47
CA GLY A 438 -42.05 -23.22 2.82
C GLY A 438 -40.65 -22.85 3.29
N ASN A 439 -40.60 -21.99 4.32
CA ASN A 439 -39.48 -21.74 5.25
C ASN A 439 -38.14 -21.20 4.73
N GLY A 440 -37.47 -20.46 5.63
CA GLY A 440 -36.08 -20.04 5.48
C GLY A 440 -35.26 -20.37 6.71
N THR A 441 -33.97 -20.04 6.67
CA THR A 441 -32.98 -20.08 7.77
C THR A 441 -31.78 -19.24 7.29
N SER A 442 -31.51 -18.07 7.88
CA SER A 442 -30.71 -17.86 9.10
C SER A 442 -29.21 -17.71 8.85
N SER A 443 -28.76 -16.48 8.56
CA SER A 443 -27.36 -16.06 8.69
C SER A 443 -27.08 -15.70 10.15
N GLY A 444 -26.36 -16.57 10.86
CA GLY A 444 -25.97 -16.35 12.25
C GLY A 444 -24.56 -15.78 12.36
N GLY A 445 -24.43 -14.55 12.84
CA GLY A 445 -23.16 -13.98 13.31
C GLY A 445 -23.31 -13.52 14.76
N SER A 446 -22.31 -13.83 15.59
CA SER A 446 -22.05 -13.19 16.88
C SER A 446 -20.55 -13.29 17.18
N GLY A 447 -19.87 -12.31 17.77
CA GLY A 447 -20.40 -11.13 18.46
C GLY A 447 -20.57 -11.40 19.95
N SER A 448 -19.46 -11.64 20.65
CA SER A 448 -19.44 -11.92 22.08
C SER A 448 -19.25 -10.63 22.89
N VAL A 449 -20.18 -10.34 23.80
CA VAL A 449 -20.03 -9.34 24.87
C VAL A 449 -20.51 -9.96 26.18
N ASN A 450 -19.75 -9.71 27.25
CA ASN A 450 -19.96 -10.29 28.59
C ASN A 450 -21.33 -9.97 29.21
N GLY A 451 -21.89 -10.94 29.93
CA GLY A 451 -23.05 -10.75 30.81
C GLY A 451 -23.06 -11.77 31.95
N SER A 452 -22.56 -11.39 33.12
CA SER A 452 -22.53 -12.24 34.32
C SER A 452 -23.92 -12.38 34.95
N GLY A 453 -24.39 -13.61 35.19
CA GLY A 453 -25.62 -13.89 35.91
C GLY A 453 -25.58 -15.26 36.61
N SER A 454 -25.76 -15.28 37.93
CA SER A 454 -25.67 -16.48 38.77
C SER A 454 -27.03 -17.15 38.97
N SER A 455 -27.10 -18.48 38.85
CA SER A 455 -28.11 -19.29 39.56
C SER A 455 -27.83 -20.81 39.62
N ASN A 456 -27.86 -21.32 40.86
CA ASN A 456 -28.01 -22.69 41.36
C ASN A 456 -28.14 -23.90 40.42
N SER A 457 -27.21 -24.84 40.63
CA SER A 457 -27.45 -26.27 40.95
C SER A 457 -28.85 -26.89 40.70
N ASN A 458 -28.90 -27.92 39.84
CA ASN A 458 -29.08 -29.29 40.31
C ASN A 458 -28.47 -30.29 39.31
N GLY A 459 -28.06 -31.48 39.78
CA GLY A 459 -27.10 -32.32 39.05
C GLY A 459 -27.67 -33.37 38.10
N SER A 460 -26.79 -33.87 37.23
CA SER A 460 -26.76 -35.27 36.79
C SER A 460 -25.33 -35.64 36.39
N ALA A 461 -24.90 -36.87 36.66
CA ALA A 461 -23.59 -37.35 36.26
C ALA A 461 -23.61 -37.88 34.81
N GLY A 462 -22.52 -37.64 34.06
CA GLY A 462 -22.15 -38.46 32.91
C GLY A 462 -22.17 -37.79 31.54
N LYS A 463 -21.09 -37.07 31.22
CA LYS A 463 -20.21 -37.27 30.05
C LYS A 463 -19.21 -36.10 30.00
N ASP A 464 -17.98 -36.38 29.61
CA ASP A 464 -16.95 -35.37 29.47
C ASP A 464 -17.27 -34.49 28.24
N ASP A 465 -17.39 -33.17 28.45
CA ASP A 465 -17.60 -32.21 27.36
C ASP A 465 -16.30 -32.06 26.57
N VAL A 466 -16.15 -32.91 25.54
CA VAL A 466 -15.05 -32.84 24.59
C VAL A 466 -15.15 -31.53 23.79
N LYS A 467 -14.15 -30.66 23.96
CA LYS A 467 -13.96 -29.47 23.14
C LYS A 467 -13.01 -29.82 22.00
N TYR A 468 -13.19 -29.19 20.84
CA TYR A 468 -12.26 -29.33 19.70
C TYR A 468 -11.49 -28.04 19.48
N ASP A 469 -10.23 -28.17 19.07
CA ASP A 469 -9.33 -27.08 18.69
C ASP A 469 -8.49 -27.50 17.48
N TYR A 470 -7.64 -26.60 16.95
CA TYR A 470 -6.70 -26.93 15.87
C TYR A 470 -5.26 -26.87 16.36
N ASP A 471 -4.46 -27.90 16.04
CA ASP A 471 -3.01 -27.86 16.28
C ASP A 471 -2.29 -26.96 15.26
N LYS A 472 -1.00 -26.63 15.50
CA LYS A 472 -0.21 -25.79 14.59
C LYS A 472 0.05 -26.42 13.21
N GLY A 473 -0.21 -27.72 13.05
CA GLY A 473 -0.23 -28.40 11.76
C GLY A 473 -1.57 -28.29 11.02
N GLY A 474 -2.56 -27.61 11.61
CA GLY A 474 -3.91 -27.47 11.04
C GLY A 474 -4.83 -28.67 11.29
N ASN A 475 -4.45 -29.60 12.17
CA ASN A 475 -5.25 -30.80 12.46
C ASN A 475 -6.27 -30.51 13.57
N LEU A 476 -7.50 -30.98 13.39
CA LEU A 476 -8.52 -30.94 14.44
C LEU A 476 -8.16 -31.92 15.56
N ILE A 477 -8.12 -31.44 16.80
CA ILE A 477 -7.77 -32.20 18.01
C ILE A 477 -8.84 -32.05 19.08
N GLU A 478 -8.98 -33.07 19.94
CA GLU A 478 -9.80 -33.01 21.15
C GLU A 478 -8.99 -32.37 22.28
N VAL A 479 -9.59 -31.46 23.05
CA VAL A 479 -8.96 -30.74 24.17
C VAL A 479 -9.85 -30.75 25.41
N ASP A 480 -9.21 -30.77 26.58
CA ASP A 480 -9.87 -30.70 27.88
C ASP A 480 -10.40 -29.28 28.18
N LYS A 481 -11.07 -29.14 29.33
CA LYS A 481 -11.60 -27.86 29.84
C LYS A 481 -10.56 -26.75 30.03
N ASN A 482 -9.27 -27.07 30.03
CA ASN A 482 -8.16 -26.12 30.15
C ASN A 482 -7.48 -25.84 28.79
N GLY A 483 -7.94 -26.45 27.70
CA GLY A 483 -7.31 -26.38 26.37
C GLY A 483 -6.11 -27.30 26.19
N ILE A 484 -5.94 -28.31 27.06
CA ILE A 484 -4.86 -29.30 26.93
C ILE A 484 -5.38 -30.49 26.10
N PRO A 485 -4.65 -30.96 25.07
CA PRO A 485 -5.10 -32.08 24.23
C PRO A 485 -5.41 -33.36 25.02
N ILE A 486 -6.47 -34.06 24.62
CA ILE A 486 -6.90 -35.38 25.13
C ILE A 486 -6.84 -36.44 24.00
N ASP A 487 -6.69 -37.70 24.40
CA ASP A 487 -5.93 -38.76 23.69
C ASP A 487 -6.68 -39.59 22.62
#